data_AF-A0AA43TPX0-F1
#
_entry.id   AF-A0AA43TPX0-F1
#
_cell.length_a   1.000
_cell.length_b   1.000
_cell.length_c   1.000
_cell.angle_alpha   90.00
_cell.angle_beta   90.00
_cell.angle_gamma   90.00
#
_symmetry.space_group_name_H-M   'P 1'
#
loop_
_entity.id
_entity.type
_entity.pdbx_description
1 polymer ?
#
loop_
_entity_poly.entity_id
_entity_poly.type
_entity_poly.pdbx_seq_one_letter_code
_entity_poly.pdbx_strand_id
1 'polypeptide(L)'
;MATITFDTLKFANTLKEAGVPPAQAEAEATALSDVLEVNLKELVTKDDLRHEVELLRRDMYDMEQRLVIKLGGLMAFSIGIVAALVKLL
;
A
#
# COMPACT_ATOMS: atom_id res chain seq x y z
N MET A 1 -11.63 -1.29 -2.89
CA MET A 1 -11.27 -2.71 -3.04
C MET A 1 -12.15 -3.33 -4.11
N ALA A 2 -11.57 -3.85 -5.19
CA ALA A 2 -12.32 -4.71 -6.10
C ALA A 2 -12.57 -6.03 -5.36
N THR A 3 -13.82 -6.31 -5.01
CA THR A 3 -14.18 -7.59 -4.40
C THR A 3 -14.01 -8.68 -5.45
N ILE A 4 -13.01 -9.54 -5.27
CA ILE A 4 -12.91 -10.76 -6.07
C ILE A 4 -13.99 -11.71 -5.53
N THR A 5 -15.14 -11.75 -6.19
CA THR A 5 -16.24 -12.69 -5.84
C THR A 5 -16.03 -14.02 -6.55
N PHE A 6 -15.89 -15.09 -5.78
CA PHE A 6 -15.97 -16.46 -6.29
C PHE A 6 -17.44 -16.88 -6.35
N ASP A 7 -17.93 -17.23 -7.54
CA ASP A 7 -19.31 -17.67 -7.75
C ASP A 7 -19.40 -19.19 -7.55
N THR A 8 -19.65 -19.58 -6.30
CA THR A 8 -19.76 -20.97 -5.86
C THR A 8 -20.83 -21.74 -6.65
N LEU A 9 -21.96 -21.09 -7.00
CA LEU A 9 -23.05 -21.73 -7.71
C LEU A 9 -22.68 -22.00 -9.17
N LYS A 10 -22.11 -21.00 -9.86
CA LYS A 10 -21.64 -21.17 -11.24
C LYS A 10 -20.56 -22.24 -11.31
N PHE A 11 -19.62 -22.27 -10.36
CA PHE A 11 -18.57 -23.29 -10.30
C PHE A 11 -19.15 -24.70 -10.10
N ALA A 12 -20.07 -24.88 -9.14
CA ALA A 12 -20.73 -26.17 -8.91
C ALA A 12 -21.51 -26.63 -10.15
N ASN A 13 -22.19 -25.71 -10.85
CA ASN A 13 -22.91 -26.06 -12.08
C ASN A 13 -21.97 -26.49 -13.21
N THR A 14 -20.83 -25.83 -13.38
CA THR A 14 -19.80 -26.25 -14.34
C THR A 14 -19.28 -27.66 -14.05
N LEU A 15 -19.07 -28.01 -12.77
CA LEU A 15 -18.67 -29.37 -12.38
C LEU A 15 -19.77 -30.39 -12.70
N LYS A 16 -21.03 -30.06 -12.42
CA LYS A 16 -22.18 -30.92 -12.74
C LYS A 16 -22.29 -31.18 -14.25
N GLU A 17 -22.12 -30.14 -15.06
CA GLU A 17 -22.11 -30.24 -16.53
C GLU A 17 -20.95 -31.12 -17.05
N ALA A 18 -19.82 -31.13 -16.32
CA ALA A 18 -18.69 -32.00 -16.59
C ALA A 18 -18.88 -33.45 -16.09
N GLY A 19 -20.02 -33.78 -15.48
CA GLY A 19 -20.35 -35.12 -15.00
C GLY A 19 -20.00 -35.40 -13.54
N VAL A 20 -19.57 -34.39 -12.78
CA VAL A 20 -19.35 -34.53 -11.33
C VAL A 20 -20.71 -34.67 -10.62
N PRO A 21 -20.88 -35.66 -9.72
CA PRO A 21 -22.12 -35.81 -8.96
C PRO A 21 -22.50 -34.53 -8.20
N PRO A 22 -23.80 -34.16 -8.11
CA PRO A 22 -24.22 -32.88 -7.53
C PRO A 22 -23.67 -32.61 -6.13
N ALA A 23 -23.68 -33.63 -5.26
CA ALA A 23 -23.17 -33.52 -3.90
C ALA A 23 -21.65 -33.26 -3.84
N GLN A 24 -20.89 -33.83 -4.78
CA GLN A 24 -19.44 -33.60 -4.87
C GLN A 24 -19.15 -32.21 -5.43
N ALA A 25 -19.86 -31.81 -6.49
CA ALA A 25 -19.70 -30.49 -7.10
C ALA A 25 -19.99 -29.35 -6.10
N GLU A 26 -21.02 -29.50 -5.27
CA GLU A 26 -21.35 -28.52 -4.23
C GLU A 26 -20.33 -28.53 -3.09
N ALA A 27 -19.85 -29.70 -2.68
CA ALA A 27 -18.81 -29.83 -1.65
C ALA A 27 -17.48 -29.21 -2.10
N GLU A 28 -17.05 -29.46 -3.35
CA GLU A 28 -15.84 -28.88 -3.94
C GLU A 28 -15.94 -27.36 -4.06
N ALA A 29 -17.09 -26.86 -4.53
CA ALA A 29 -17.32 -25.43 -4.63
C ALA A 29 -17.24 -24.74 -3.27
N THR A 30 -17.82 -25.36 -2.24
CA THR A 30 -17.79 -24.84 -0.86
C THR A 30 -16.38 -24.84 -0.29
N ALA A 31 -15.68 -25.98 -0.38
CA ALA A 31 -14.31 -26.10 0.12
C ALA A 31 -13.35 -25.10 -0.57
N LEU A 32 -13.51 -24.90 -1.89
CA LEU A 32 -12.70 -23.92 -2.62
C LEU A 32 -13.04 -22.48 -2.23
N SER A 33 -14.32 -22.18 -2.02
CA SER A 33 -14.77 -20.86 -1.54
C SER A 33 -14.15 -20.54 -0.17
N ASP A 34 -14.15 -21.49 0.76
CA ASP A 34 -13.60 -21.30 2.11
C ASP A 34 -12.09 -21.01 2.07
N VAL A 35 -11.34 -21.78 1.26
CA VAL A 35 -9.90 -21.56 1.07
C VAL A 35 -9.62 -20.21 0.43
N LEU A 36 -10.39 -19.83 -0.59
CA LEU A 36 -10.23 -18.53 -1.23
C LEU A 36 -10.58 -17.39 -0.27
N GLU A 37 -11.62 -17.50 0.55
CA GLU A 37 -11.98 -16.46 1.51
C GLU A 37 -10.88 -16.25 2.56
N VAL A 38 -10.30 -17.33 3.09
CA VAL A 38 -9.18 -17.26 4.03
C VAL A 38 -7.95 -16.62 3.38
N ASN A 39 -7.58 -17.08 2.18
CA ASN A 39 -6.38 -16.57 1.52
C ASN A 39 -6.54 -15.14 1.00
N LEU A 40 -7.74 -14.74 0.57
CA LEU A 40 -8.00 -13.42 0.00
C LEU A 40 -8.14 -12.31 1.06
N LYS A 41 -8.38 -12.67 2.33
CA LYS A 41 -8.55 -11.71 3.44
C LYS A 41 -7.27 -10.95 3.81
N GLU A 42 -6.10 -11.53 3.57
CA GLU A 42 -4.80 -10.96 4.01
C GLU A 42 -3.95 -10.35 2.88
N LEU A 43 -4.48 -10.23 1.65
CA LEU A 43 -3.69 -9.63 0.57
C LEU A 43 -3.64 -8.10 0.68
N VAL A 44 -2.41 -7.59 0.73
CA VAL A 44 -2.12 -6.19 0.44
C VAL A 44 -2.47 -5.91 -1.02
N THR A 45 -3.32 -4.91 -1.24
CA THR A 45 -3.70 -4.49 -2.59
C THR A 45 -2.70 -3.50 -3.17
N LYS A 46 -2.76 -3.31 -4.50
CA LYS A 46 -1.96 -2.26 -5.16
C LYS A 46 -2.30 -0.86 -4.66
N ASP A 47 -3.54 -0.62 -4.28
CA ASP A 47 -3.98 0.67 -3.74
C ASP A 47 -3.40 0.90 -2.34
N ASP A 48 -3.35 -0.13 -1.48
CA ASP A 48 -2.72 -0.04 -0.16
C ASP A 48 -1.23 0.31 -0.29
N LEU A 49 -0.53 -0.38 -1.21
CA LEU A 49 0.88 -0.10 -1.46
C LEU A 49 1.10 1.30 -2.04
N ARG A 50 0.23 1.73 -2.96
CA ARG A 50 0.30 3.08 -3.54
C ARG A 50 0.09 4.15 -2.47
N HIS A 51 -0.86 3.94 -1.55
CA HIS A 51 -1.10 4.83 -0.44
C HIS A 51 0.15 4.97 0.45
N GLU A 52 0.78 3.85 0.81
CA GLU A 52 1.99 3.91 1.64
C GLU A 52 3.19 4.52 0.93
N VAL A 53 3.33 4.30 -0.38
CA VAL A 53 4.36 4.98 -1.17
C VAL A 53 4.12 6.49 -1.24
N GLU A 54 2.87 6.93 -1.34
CA GLU A 54 2.51 8.36 -1.33
C GLU A 54 2.80 9.00 0.03
N LEU A 55 2.49 8.30 1.14
CA LEU A 55 2.85 8.74 2.49
C LEU A 55 4.36 8.85 2.68
N LEU A 56 5.11 7.82 2.28
CA LEU A 56 6.57 7.83 2.37
C LEU A 56 7.19 8.97 1.56
N ARG A 57 6.69 9.23 0.35
CA ARG A 57 7.13 10.36 -0.47
C ARG A 57 6.89 11.70 0.22
N ARG A 58 5.71 11.88 0.84
CA ARG A 58 5.40 13.10 1.59
C ARG A 58 6.36 13.29 2.74
N ASP A 59 6.62 12.25 3.52
CA ASP A 59 7.51 12.32 4.68
C ASP A 59 8.95 12.64 4.24
N MET A 60 9.41 12.07 3.11
CA MET A 60 10.70 12.42 2.50
C MET A 60 10.78 13.91 2.13
N TYR A 61 9.75 14.46 1.48
CA TYR A 61 9.72 15.89 1.12
C TYR A 61 9.73 16.79 2.36
N ASP A 62 8.96 16.45 3.40
CA ASP A 62 8.93 17.19 4.66
C ASP A 62 10.30 17.19 5.35
N MET A 63 11.00 16.05 5.33
CA MET A 63 12.37 15.94 5.85
C MET A 63 13.35 16.80 5.04
N GLU A 64 13.28 16.77 3.71
CA GLU A 64 14.11 17.58 2.84
C GLU A 64 13.93 19.07 3.13
N GLN A 65 12.68 19.55 3.21
CA GLN A 65 12.38 20.95 3.52
C GLN A 65 12.92 21.37 4.89
N ARG A 66 12.72 20.54 5.93
CA ARG A 66 13.25 20.82 7.27
C ARG A 66 14.76 20.89 7.28
N LEU A 67 15.45 20.02 6.53
CA LEU A 67 16.90 20.05 6.40
C LEU A 67 17.36 21.30 5.66
N VAL A 68 16.73 21.65 4.54
CA VAL A 68 17.05 22.87 3.77
C VAL A 68 16.87 24.12 4.63
N ILE A 69 15.77 24.23 5.39
CA ILE A 69 15.51 25.37 6.28
C ILE A 69 16.56 25.44 7.40
N LYS A 70 16.85 24.31 8.07
CA LYS A 70 17.85 24.27 9.15
C LYS A 70 19.24 24.63 8.65
N LEU A 71 19.67 24.05 7.53
CA LEU A 71 20.98 24.33 6.94
C LEU A 71 21.06 25.76 6.41
N GLY A 72 20.02 26.25 5.74
CA GLY A 72 19.93 27.64 5.28
C GLY A 72 20.00 28.64 6.43
N GLY A 73 19.29 28.36 7.53
CA GLY A 73 19.34 29.18 8.75
C GLY A 73 20.72 29.20 9.39
N LEU A 74 21.39 28.05 9.50
CA LEU A 74 22.77 27.96 10.01
C LEU A 74 23.77 28.72 9.12
N MET A 75 23.64 28.62 7.79
CA MET A 75 24.49 29.36 6.86
C MET A 75 24.25 30.87 6.92
N ALA A 76 22.98 31.32 6.94
CA ALA A 76 22.66 32.74 7.07
C ALA A 76 23.20 33.31 8.41
N PHE A 77 23.08 32.54 9.49
CA PHE A 77 23.62 32.90 10.79
C PHE A 77 25.15 33.02 10.78
N SER A 78 25.86 32.04 10.21
CA SER A 78 27.33 32.07 10.15
C SER A 78 27.85 33.21 9.27
N ILE A 79 27.22 33.45 8.10
CA ILE A 79 27.53 34.59 7.23
C ILE A 79 27.28 35.92 7.96
N GLY A 80 26.17 36.03 8.68
CA GLY A 80 25.83 37.21 9.46
C GLY A 80 26.87 37.54 10.54
N ILE A 81 27.37 36.53 11.26
CA ILE A 81 28.44 36.70 12.25
C ILE A 81 29.72 37.22 11.58
N VAL A 82 30.14 36.59 10.48
CA VAL A 82 31.37 36.99 9.77
C VAL A 82 31.26 38.43 9.25
N ALA A 83 30.13 38.81 8.66
CA ALA A 83 29.91 40.18 8.17
C ALA A 83 29.96 41.23 9.29
N ALA A 84 29.39 40.92 10.47
CA ALA A 84 29.44 41.80 11.63
C ALA A 84 30.88 41.98 12.15
N LEU A 85 31.66 40.89 12.22
CA LEU A 85 33.07 40.93 12.64
C LEU A 85 33.92 41.78 11.68
N VAL A 86 33.76 41.62 10.36
CA VAL A 86 34.49 42.41 9.35
C VAL A 86 34.17 43.90 9.45
N LYS A 87 32.95 44.28 9.85
CA LYS A 87 32.57 45.68 10.01
C LYS A 87 33.09 46.32 11.31
N LEU A 88 33.39 45.50 12.32
CA LEU A 88 33.86 45.93 13.64
C LEU A 88 35.39 46.05 13.74
N LEU A 89 36.12 45.33 12.89
CA LEU A 89 37.58 45.41 12.71
C LEU A 89 37.95 46.54 11.72
#